data_AF-A0A2A9M7W3-F1
#
_entry.id   AF-A0A2A9M7W3-F1
#
_cell.length_a   1.000
_cell.length_b   1.000
_cell.length_c   1.000
_cell.angle_alpha   90.00
_cell.angle_beta   90.00
_cell.angle_gamma   90.00
#
_symmetry.space_group_name_H-M   'P 1'
#
loop_
_entity.id
_entity.type
_entity.pdbx_description
1 polymer ?
#
loop_
_entity_poly.entity_id
_entity_poly.type
_entity_poly.pdbx_seq_one_letter_code
_entity_poly.pdbx_strand_id
1 'polypeptide(L)'
;MSLDDVQHAKFTFLYVPADINDAVQERTFEGEERGFRAAMNAHFNRENLLQKEADKFKEDLSKKADGKLTDEQLTTLIGAERTYQIIPLTLPTKANGFHGTNAYIDSIGRVKDLPLNARASRICSTDIRGDCFLSTTFDDEETFRRVDITKKDFESLMANPPDARGRWSETAALSQLLSQQQAAAAASQAALANKNKEHVCGNCGKKETPAGEASENPVKLKRCGACGEVYYCSAECQKQDWRHHKRVCKKK
;
A
#
# COMPACT_ATOMS: atom_id res chain seq x y z
N MET A 1 20.52 -4.30 -12.61
CA MET A 1 21.27 -4.46 -11.34
C MET A 1 20.34 -4.03 -10.23
N SER A 2 20.27 -4.78 -9.12
CA SER A 2 19.49 -4.32 -7.96
C SER A 2 20.17 -3.09 -7.36
N LEU A 3 19.41 -2.11 -6.88
CA LEU A 3 19.96 -0.96 -6.15
C LEU A 3 20.78 -1.40 -4.93
N ASP A 4 20.49 -2.58 -4.39
CA ASP A 4 21.20 -3.17 -3.24
C ASP A 4 22.64 -3.58 -3.54
N ASP A 5 23.01 -3.75 -4.81
CA ASP A 5 24.36 -4.17 -5.24
C ASP A 5 25.23 -2.96 -5.61
N VAL A 6 24.73 -1.74 -5.42
CA VAL A 6 25.50 -0.52 -5.69
C VAL A 6 26.59 -0.37 -4.64
N GLN A 7 27.82 -0.24 -5.10
CA GLN A 7 28.99 -0.03 -4.24
C GLN A 7 29.27 1.47 -4.08
N HIS A 8 29.37 1.91 -2.84
CA HIS A 8 29.71 3.27 -2.48
C HIS A 8 31.15 3.34 -1.98
N ALA A 9 31.97 4.19 -2.60
CA ALA A 9 33.38 4.36 -2.23
C ALA A 9 33.54 4.86 -0.80
N LYS A 10 32.97 6.02 -0.49
CA LYS A 10 32.83 6.58 0.85
C LYS A 10 31.88 7.76 0.76
N PHE A 11 30.93 7.87 1.68
CA PHE A 11 30.05 9.05 1.77
C PHE A 11 29.75 9.41 3.22
N THR A 12 29.40 10.66 3.43
CA THR A 12 29.04 11.25 4.71
C THR A 12 27.53 11.35 4.84
N PHE A 13 27.00 10.90 5.97
CA PHE A 13 25.60 11.00 6.35
C PHE A 13 25.51 11.63 7.74
N LEU A 14 24.37 12.22 8.07
CA LEU A 14 24.18 12.88 9.36
C LEU A 14 23.40 11.98 10.31
N TYR A 15 23.83 11.95 11.56
CA TYR A 15 23.09 11.43 12.68
C TYR A 15 22.57 12.61 13.51
N VAL A 16 21.25 12.65 13.67
CA VAL A 16 20.50 13.67 14.41
C VAL A 16 19.93 13.01 15.66
N PRO A 17 20.61 13.14 16.81
CA PRO A 17 20.14 12.60 18.08
C PRO A 17 18.77 13.14 18.47
N ALA A 18 18.00 12.34 19.19
CA ALA A 18 16.72 12.77 19.76
C ALA A 18 16.88 13.89 20.80
N ASP A 19 17.94 13.83 21.61
CA ASP A 19 18.25 14.88 22.59
C ASP A 19 18.74 16.15 21.89
N ILE A 20 18.13 17.29 22.25
CA ILE A 20 18.47 18.60 21.71
C ILE A 20 19.87 19.07 22.15
N ASN A 21 20.34 18.58 23.30
CA ASN A 21 21.66 18.93 23.84
C ASN A 21 22.79 18.25 23.07
N ASP A 22 22.51 17.11 22.45
CA ASP A 22 23.49 16.38 21.65
C ASP A 22 23.62 17.00 20.26
N ALA A 23 24.84 17.34 19.87
CA ALA A 23 25.12 17.90 18.56
C ALA A 23 24.91 16.88 17.43
N VAL A 24 24.50 17.37 16.26
CA VAL A 24 24.43 16.56 15.03
C VAL A 24 25.82 16.05 14.67
N GLN A 25 25.92 14.75 14.39
CA GLN A 25 27.18 14.07 14.10
C GLN A 25 27.26 13.75 12.60
N GLU A 26 28.39 14.06 12.00
CA GLU A 26 28.73 13.58 10.66
C GLU A 26 29.35 12.18 10.80
N ARG A 27 28.76 11.20 10.14
CA ARG A 27 29.26 9.82 10.10
C ARG A 27 29.57 9.45 8.67
N THR A 28 30.54 8.57 8.49
CA THR A 28 30.93 8.09 7.16
C THR A 28 30.63 6.62 7.02
N PHE A 29 30.21 6.21 5.82
CA PHE A 29 30.03 4.81 5.47
C PHE A 29 30.75 4.51 4.14
N GLU A 30 31.30 3.30 4.04
CA GLU A 30 31.93 2.74 2.85
C GLU A 30 31.46 1.30 2.66
N GLY A 31 31.21 0.88 1.42
CA GLY A 31 30.73 -0.47 1.10
C GLY A 31 29.44 -0.48 0.27
N GLU A 32 28.75 -1.61 0.31
CA GLU A 32 27.52 -1.83 -0.46
C GLU A 32 26.31 -1.11 0.16
N GLU A 33 25.37 -0.69 -0.68
CA GLU A 33 24.09 -0.10 -0.27
C GLU A 33 23.34 -1.00 0.72
N ARG A 34 23.34 -2.31 0.48
CA ARG A 34 22.77 -3.30 1.41
C ARG A 34 23.39 -3.22 2.80
N GLY A 35 24.70 -3.01 2.88
CA GLY A 35 25.43 -2.85 4.13
C GLY A 35 25.02 -1.59 4.87
N PHE A 36 24.81 -0.48 4.15
CA PHE A 36 24.33 0.78 4.74
C PHE A 36 22.91 0.60 5.32
N ARG A 37 22.02 -0.02 4.55
CA ARG A 37 20.65 -0.34 4.99
C ARG A 37 20.66 -1.27 6.21
N ALA A 38 21.54 -2.28 6.23
CA ALA A 38 21.70 -3.17 7.37
C ALA A 38 22.23 -2.42 8.62
N ALA A 39 23.16 -1.48 8.46
CA ALA A 39 23.69 -0.67 9.55
C ALA A 39 22.62 0.25 10.17
N MET A 40 21.78 0.88 9.33
CA MET A 40 20.64 1.67 9.80
C MET A 40 19.65 0.78 10.57
N ASN A 41 19.27 -0.36 10.00
CA ASN A 41 18.40 -1.33 10.67
C ASN A 41 18.98 -1.78 12.02
N ALA A 42 20.27 -2.10 12.08
CA ALA A 42 20.93 -2.52 13.31
C ALA A 42 20.93 -1.42 14.39
N HIS A 43 21.01 -0.14 13.99
CA HIS A 43 20.94 0.98 14.93
C HIS A 43 19.56 1.11 15.56
N PHE A 44 18.50 1.10 14.76
CA PHE A 44 17.13 1.21 15.25
C PHE A 44 16.62 -0.06 15.94
N ASN A 45 17.22 -1.22 15.63
CA ASN A 45 16.89 -2.51 16.22
C ASN A 45 17.72 -2.83 17.48
N ARG A 46 18.69 -1.99 17.86
CA ARG A 46 19.51 -2.24 19.08
C ARG A 46 18.68 -2.20 20.36
N GLU A 47 17.57 -1.46 20.34
CA GLU A 47 16.53 -1.55 21.37
C GLU A 47 15.53 -2.62 20.94
N ASN A 48 15.80 -3.88 21.31
CA ASN A 48 14.80 -4.93 21.26
C ASN A 48 13.51 -4.39 21.87
N LEU A 49 12.44 -4.33 21.07
CA LEU A 49 11.09 -4.08 21.59
C LEU A 49 10.89 -5.01 22.78
N LEU A 50 10.77 -4.45 23.97
CA LEU A 50 10.32 -5.20 25.12
C LEU A 50 8.96 -5.80 24.75
N GLN A 51 8.65 -7.01 25.20
CA GLN A 51 7.38 -7.69 24.91
C GLN A 51 6.17 -6.75 25.11
N LYS A 52 6.26 -5.86 26.11
CA LYS A 52 5.27 -4.82 26.46
C LYS A 52 5.04 -3.77 25.36
N GLU A 53 6.06 -3.42 24.60
CA GLU A 53 5.99 -2.44 23.52
C GLU A 53 5.41 -3.07 22.26
N ALA A 54 5.69 -4.35 22.01
CA ALA A 54 5.04 -5.12 20.94
C ALA A 54 3.52 -5.25 21.17
N ASP A 55 3.10 -5.43 22.42
CA ASP A 55 1.67 -5.48 22.78
C ASP A 55 0.96 -4.13 22.56
N LYS A 56 1.59 -3.02 22.97
CA LYS A 56 1.09 -1.66 22.68
C LYS A 56 1.02 -1.39 21.18
N PHE A 57 2.01 -1.85 20.42
CA PHE A 57 2.06 -1.68 18.97
C PHE A 57 0.90 -2.40 18.28
N LYS A 58 0.61 -3.63 18.72
CA LYS A 58 -0.53 -4.43 18.26
C LYS A 58 -1.86 -3.70 18.51
N GLU A 59 -1.99 -3.07 19.68
CA GLU A 59 -3.19 -2.30 20.03
C GLU A 59 -3.36 -1.06 19.12
N ASP A 60 -2.28 -0.33 18.85
CA ASP A 60 -2.31 0.89 18.02
C ASP A 60 -2.61 0.56 16.54
N LEU A 61 -2.04 -0.53 16.01
CA LEU A 61 -2.35 -1.06 14.69
C LEU A 61 -3.80 -1.55 14.58
N SER A 62 -4.29 -2.26 15.59
CA SER A 62 -5.69 -2.73 15.63
C SER A 62 -6.67 -1.55 15.58
N LYS A 63 -6.37 -0.46 16.32
CA LYS A 63 -7.14 0.80 16.26
C LYS A 63 -7.08 1.46 14.89
N LYS A 64 -5.90 1.56 14.26
CA LYS A 64 -5.74 2.15 12.91
C LYS A 64 -6.40 1.31 11.81
N ALA A 65 -6.45 -0.01 11.98
CA ALA A 65 -7.02 -0.95 11.00
C ALA A 65 -8.52 -1.23 11.24
N ASP A 66 -9.16 -0.52 12.17
CA ASP A 66 -10.60 -0.64 12.45
C ASP A 66 -11.00 -2.10 12.80
N GLY A 67 -10.08 -2.85 13.43
CA GLY A 67 -10.27 -4.25 13.81
C GLY A 67 -10.33 -5.26 12.65
N LYS A 68 -9.95 -4.88 11.42
CA LYS A 68 -10.03 -5.77 10.23
C LYS A 68 -8.88 -6.77 10.07
N LEU A 69 -7.83 -6.68 10.88
CA LEU A 69 -6.65 -7.54 10.82
C LEU A 69 -6.68 -8.59 11.93
N THR A 70 -6.34 -9.84 11.61
CA THR A 70 -6.22 -10.90 12.62
C THR A 70 -4.93 -10.75 13.43
N ASP A 71 -4.93 -11.32 14.64
CA ASP A 71 -3.79 -11.29 15.56
C ASP A 71 -2.49 -11.86 14.96
N GLU A 72 -2.62 -12.86 14.09
CA GLU A 72 -1.50 -13.48 13.36
C GLU A 72 -0.97 -12.56 12.25
N GLN A 73 -1.87 -11.87 11.53
CA GLN A 73 -1.49 -10.88 10.53
C GLN A 73 -0.83 -9.67 11.16
N LEU A 74 -1.36 -9.20 12.30
CA LEU A 74 -0.73 -8.17 13.12
C LEU A 74 0.67 -8.63 13.53
N THR A 75 0.82 -9.75 14.23
CA THR A 75 2.15 -10.24 14.68
C THR A 75 3.16 -10.37 13.53
N THR A 76 2.69 -10.78 12.34
CA THR A 76 3.51 -10.83 11.13
C THR A 76 3.92 -9.44 10.63
N LEU A 77 2.99 -8.47 10.61
CA LEU A 77 3.27 -7.07 10.30
C LEU A 77 4.23 -6.45 11.32
N ILE A 78 4.07 -6.75 12.62
CA ILE A 78 4.98 -6.29 13.69
C ILE A 78 6.38 -6.90 13.51
N GLY A 79 6.47 -8.15 13.06
CA GLY A 79 7.74 -8.79 12.70
C GLY A 79 8.39 -8.17 11.46
N ALA A 80 7.58 -7.69 10.52
CA ALA A 80 8.01 -7.08 9.26
C ALA A 80 8.38 -5.59 9.41
N GLU A 81 7.71 -4.84 10.29
CA GLU A 81 7.93 -3.40 10.53
C GLU A 81 9.09 -3.09 11.50
N ARG A 82 9.95 -4.07 11.79
CA ARG A 82 11.20 -3.89 12.57
C ARG A 82 12.28 -3.11 11.82
N THR A 83 11.91 -2.41 10.77
CA THR A 83 12.79 -1.68 9.86
C THR A 83 12.63 -0.18 10.06
N TYR A 84 13.65 0.59 9.72
CA TYR A 84 13.50 2.04 9.67
C TYR A 84 12.48 2.44 8.60
N GLN A 85 11.80 3.56 8.81
CA GLN A 85 11.00 4.22 7.78
C GLN A 85 11.87 5.26 7.08
N ILE A 86 11.72 5.38 5.75
CA ILE A 86 12.38 6.42 4.95
C ILE A 86 11.35 7.50 4.62
N ILE A 87 11.63 8.74 5.01
CA ILE A 87 10.89 9.93 4.58
C ILE A 87 11.74 10.68 3.55
N PRO A 88 11.31 10.77 2.28
CA PRO A 88 11.97 11.62 1.30
C PRO A 88 11.73 13.08 1.67
N LEU A 89 12.80 13.81 1.99
CA LEU A 89 12.77 15.23 2.27
C LEU A 89 12.76 16.03 0.97
N THR A 90 13.61 15.65 0.03
CA THR A 90 13.69 16.25 -1.30
C THR A 90 13.80 15.14 -2.34
N LEU A 91 13.16 15.35 -3.48
CA LEU A 91 13.23 14.41 -4.61
C LEU A 91 14.40 14.79 -5.52
N PRO A 92 15.12 13.81 -6.10
CA PRO A 92 16.12 14.10 -7.12
C PRO A 92 15.40 14.64 -8.36
N THR A 93 15.65 15.92 -8.68
CA THR A 93 15.03 16.60 -9.82
C THR A 93 16.08 17.36 -10.60
N LYS A 94 15.82 17.69 -11.87
CA LYS A 94 16.74 18.54 -12.66
C LYS A 94 17.04 19.88 -11.97
N ALA A 95 16.09 20.42 -11.21
CA ALA A 95 16.22 21.71 -10.52
C ALA A 95 17.25 21.69 -9.37
N ASN A 96 17.45 20.55 -8.70
CA ASN A 96 18.43 20.40 -7.63
C ASN A 96 19.64 19.55 -8.04
N GLY A 97 19.88 19.44 -9.35
CA GLY A 97 20.98 18.67 -9.91
C GLY A 97 20.90 17.19 -9.56
N PHE A 98 19.68 16.63 -9.52
CA PHE A 98 19.41 15.22 -9.23
C PHE A 98 19.76 14.76 -7.81
N HIS A 99 19.84 15.68 -6.85
CA HIS A 99 20.09 15.35 -5.44
C HIS A 99 18.77 15.20 -4.67
N GLY A 100 18.54 14.02 -4.09
CA GLY A 100 17.45 13.74 -3.18
C GLY A 100 17.96 13.46 -1.77
N THR A 101 17.41 14.12 -0.76
CA THR A 101 17.74 13.90 0.64
C THR A 101 16.65 13.07 1.29
N ASN A 102 17.06 12.00 1.97
CA ASN A 102 16.19 11.06 2.65
C ASN A 102 16.47 11.07 4.15
N ALA A 103 15.40 11.08 4.95
CA ALA A 103 15.44 10.93 6.39
C ALA A 103 15.06 9.51 6.78
N TYR A 104 15.94 8.84 7.52
CA TYR A 104 15.73 7.51 8.08
C TYR A 104 15.34 7.68 9.54
N ILE A 105 14.19 7.15 9.90
CA ILE A 105 13.61 7.29 11.23
C ILE A 105 13.17 5.93 11.75
N ASP A 106 13.00 5.82 13.06
CA ASP A 106 12.40 4.63 13.66
C ASP A 106 10.90 4.55 13.33
N SER A 107 10.47 3.50 12.63
CA SER A 107 9.07 3.24 12.25
C SER A 107 8.15 3.08 13.47
N ILE A 108 8.73 2.63 14.60
CA ILE A 108 8.04 2.30 15.84
C ILE A 108 8.45 3.22 17.00
N GLY A 109 9.12 4.34 16.71
CA GLY A 109 9.58 5.28 17.74
C GLY A 109 8.46 5.81 18.63
N ARG A 110 7.24 5.96 18.09
CA ARG A 110 6.04 6.35 18.87
C ARG A 110 5.64 5.29 19.89
N VAL A 111 5.89 4.01 19.60
CA VAL A 111 5.46 2.90 20.45
C VAL A 111 6.53 2.48 21.45
N LYS A 112 7.79 2.69 21.11
CA LYS A 112 8.91 2.69 22.06
C LYS A 112 8.91 3.89 23.03
N ASP A 113 7.90 4.77 22.95
CA ASP A 113 7.78 5.99 23.76
C ASP A 113 9.06 6.86 23.73
N LEU A 114 9.73 6.88 22.57
CA LEU A 114 10.99 7.61 22.41
C LEU A 114 10.77 9.13 22.52
N PRO A 115 11.77 9.87 23.00
CA PRO A 115 11.68 11.32 23.10
C PRO A 115 11.41 11.96 21.74
N LEU A 116 10.64 13.07 21.77
CA LEU A 116 10.36 13.88 20.58
C LEU A 116 11.66 14.50 20.06
N ASN A 117 12.02 14.16 18.83
CA ASN A 117 13.14 14.80 18.16
C ASN A 117 12.65 16.06 17.44
N ALA A 118 12.70 17.20 18.13
CA ALA A 118 12.22 18.47 17.61
C ALA A 118 12.91 18.88 16.30
N ARG A 119 14.20 18.53 16.14
CA ARG A 119 15.00 18.83 14.95
C ARG A 119 14.53 18.00 13.75
N ALA A 120 14.47 16.68 13.92
CA ALA A 120 13.98 15.79 12.87
C ALA A 120 12.52 16.09 12.52
N SER A 121 11.68 16.37 13.53
CA SER A 121 10.26 16.69 13.31
C SER A 121 10.06 17.94 12.46
N ARG A 122 10.91 18.97 12.68
CA ARG A 122 10.87 20.20 11.88
C ARG A 122 11.24 19.96 10.42
N ILE A 123 12.28 19.18 10.15
CA ILE A 123 12.74 18.91 8.77
C ILE A 123 11.78 17.98 8.03
N CYS A 124 11.26 16.97 8.74
CA CYS A 124 10.31 16.00 8.17
C CYS A 124 8.89 16.55 8.09
N SER A 125 8.59 17.70 8.73
CA SER A 125 7.24 18.28 8.85
C SER A 125 6.22 17.28 9.41
N THR A 126 6.65 16.39 10.30
CA THR A 126 5.84 15.35 10.94
C THR A 126 6.41 15.02 12.32
N ASP A 127 5.64 14.38 13.20
CA ASP A 127 6.07 14.02 14.56
C ASP A 127 7.04 12.83 14.52
N ILE A 128 8.35 13.11 14.68
CA ILE A 128 9.43 12.12 14.71
C ILE A 128 9.90 11.88 16.15
N ARG A 129 9.92 10.60 16.52
CA ARG A 129 10.30 10.11 17.86
C ARG A 129 11.59 9.31 17.75
N GLY A 130 12.55 9.61 18.60
CA GLY A 130 13.86 8.97 18.60
C GLY A 130 14.85 9.59 17.61
N ASP A 131 15.90 8.83 17.31
CA ASP A 131 16.99 9.29 16.47
C ASP A 131 16.60 9.34 14.99
N CYS A 132 17.29 10.18 14.22
CA CYS A 132 17.10 10.29 12.78
C CYS A 132 18.45 10.31 12.07
N PHE A 133 18.55 9.61 10.94
CA PHE A 133 19.69 9.74 10.03
C PHE A 133 19.27 10.48 8.75
N LEU A 134 20.14 11.32 8.22
CA LEU A 134 19.93 11.98 6.94
C LEU A 134 21.02 11.54 5.96
N SER A 135 20.61 11.18 4.76
CA SER A 135 21.54 10.87 3.67
C SER A 135 21.03 11.44 2.36
N THR A 136 21.96 11.95 1.55
CA THR A 136 21.66 12.47 0.22
C THR A 136 22.11 11.46 -0.83
N THR A 137 21.25 11.25 -1.82
CA THR A 137 21.49 10.43 -3.01
C THR A 137 21.47 11.31 -4.24
N PHE A 138 22.34 11.04 -5.19
CA PHE A 138 22.27 11.53 -6.55
C PHE A 138 21.66 10.43 -7.43
N ASP A 139 20.63 10.78 -8.17
CA ASP A 139 19.89 9.87 -9.06
C ASP A 139 19.42 10.61 -10.32
N ASP A 140 20.14 10.43 -11.42
CA ASP A 140 19.83 11.00 -12.74
C ASP A 140 19.18 9.99 -13.70
N GLU A 141 18.52 8.95 -13.18
CA GLU A 141 17.93 7.81 -13.90
C GLU A 141 18.97 6.82 -14.49
N GLU A 142 20.21 7.25 -14.72
CA GLU A 142 21.32 6.40 -15.21
C GLU A 142 22.28 6.00 -14.09
N THR A 143 22.55 6.90 -13.15
CA THR A 143 23.55 6.78 -12.09
C THR A 143 22.93 7.03 -10.73
N PHE A 144 22.89 5.98 -9.91
CA PHE A 144 22.55 6.08 -8.50
C PHE A 144 23.81 6.06 -7.64
N ARG A 145 24.02 7.09 -6.82
CA ARG A 145 25.10 7.12 -5.82
C ARG A 145 24.74 7.95 -4.61
N ARG A 146 25.33 7.64 -3.46
CA ARG A 146 25.24 8.50 -2.27
C ARG A 146 26.25 9.65 -2.35
N VAL A 147 25.83 10.81 -1.88
CA VAL A 147 26.62 12.04 -1.87
C VAL A 147 26.76 12.51 -0.43
N ASP A 148 27.90 13.13 -0.14
CA ASP A 148 28.18 13.72 1.16
C ASP A 148 27.14 14.77 1.53
N ILE A 149 26.61 14.66 2.75
CA ILE A 149 25.81 15.70 3.39
C ILE A 149 26.58 16.24 4.61
N THR A 150 26.62 17.56 4.74
CA THR A 150 27.36 18.27 5.80
C THR A 150 26.41 18.93 6.79
N LYS A 151 26.94 19.36 7.93
CA LYS A 151 26.17 20.17 8.90
C LYS A 151 25.61 21.48 8.31
N LYS A 152 26.27 22.06 7.31
CA LYS A 152 25.77 23.27 6.63
C LYS A 152 24.49 23.00 5.84
N ASP A 153 24.41 21.82 5.21
CA ASP A 153 23.21 21.38 4.50
C ASP A 153 22.06 21.16 5.49
N PHE A 154 22.37 20.59 6.65
CA PHE A 154 21.41 20.45 7.74
C PHE A 154 20.87 21.78 8.27
N GLU A 155 21.75 22.76 8.49
CA GLU A 155 21.35 24.12 8.89
C GLU A 155 20.44 24.76 7.83
N SER A 156 20.75 24.54 6.55
CA SER A 156 19.93 25.02 5.44
C SER A 156 18.55 24.35 5.40
N LEU A 157 18.47 23.04 5.67
CA LEU A 157 17.21 22.30 5.81
C LEU A 157 16.40 22.76 7.04
N MET A 158 17.06 23.12 8.14
CA MET A 158 16.39 23.65 9.34
C MET A 158 15.84 25.06 9.12
N ALA A 159 16.56 25.89 8.35
CA ALA A 159 16.15 27.23 7.97
C ALA A 159 14.97 27.20 6.98
N ASN A 160 15.04 26.33 5.98
CA ASN A 160 14.02 26.15 4.95
C ASN A 160 13.55 24.69 4.92
N PRO A 161 12.67 24.28 5.87
CA PRO A 161 12.20 22.91 5.94
C PRO A 161 11.44 22.55 4.66
N PRO A 162 11.78 21.40 4.02
CA PRO A 162 11.11 20.99 2.80
C PRO A 162 9.65 20.66 3.08
N ASP A 163 8.79 21.01 2.12
CA ASP A 163 7.35 20.84 2.24
C ASP A 163 6.96 19.34 2.37
N ALA A 164 5.90 19.06 3.13
CA ALA A 164 5.31 17.72 3.22
C ALA A 164 4.40 17.40 2.02
N ARG A 165 3.98 18.42 1.26
CA ARG A 165 3.07 18.27 0.10
C ARG A 165 3.68 17.33 -0.94
N GLY A 166 2.98 16.23 -1.23
CA GLY A 166 3.36 15.26 -2.26
C GLY A 166 4.28 14.14 -1.81
N ARG A 167 4.60 14.02 -0.51
CA ARG A 167 5.35 12.86 0.01
C ARG A 167 4.50 11.59 -0.05
N TRP A 168 5.08 10.50 -0.55
CA TRP A 168 4.42 9.19 -0.62
C TRP A 168 4.07 8.71 0.79
N SER A 169 2.77 8.54 1.06
CA SER A 169 2.28 7.98 2.32
C SER A 169 2.09 6.48 2.17
N GLU A 170 2.84 5.71 2.94
CA GLU A 170 2.69 4.25 3.04
C GLU A 170 1.25 3.85 3.41
N THR A 171 0.59 4.65 4.26
CA THR A 171 -0.82 4.47 4.62
C THR A 171 -1.76 4.71 3.44
N ALA A 172 -1.48 5.71 2.58
CA ALA A 172 -2.27 5.96 1.39
C ALA A 172 -2.10 4.84 0.35
N ALA A 173 -0.87 4.36 0.16
CA ALA A 173 -0.56 3.25 -0.73
C ALA A 173 -1.21 1.94 -0.26
N LEU A 174 -1.13 1.63 1.03
CA LEU A 174 -1.75 0.44 1.62
C LEU A 174 -3.28 0.52 1.56
N SER A 175 -3.88 1.67 1.87
CA SER A 175 -5.32 1.90 1.72
C SER A 175 -5.77 1.68 0.26
N GLN A 176 -4.99 2.16 -0.70
CA GLN A 176 -5.29 1.98 -2.12
C GLN A 176 -5.18 0.50 -2.55
N LEU A 177 -4.18 -0.23 -2.06
CA LEU A 177 -4.04 -1.68 -2.29
C LEU A 177 -5.19 -2.50 -1.68
N LEU A 178 -5.57 -2.21 -0.43
CA LEU A 178 -6.73 -2.86 0.21
C LEU A 178 -8.02 -2.52 -0.54
N SER A 179 -8.20 -1.27 -0.99
CA SER A 179 -9.37 -0.86 -1.76
C SER A 179 -9.44 -1.60 -3.11
N GLN A 180 -8.31 -1.82 -3.77
CA GLN A 180 -8.25 -2.59 -5.01
C GLN A 180 -8.54 -4.08 -4.78
N GLN A 181 -8.03 -4.68 -3.71
CA GLN A 181 -8.38 -6.06 -3.35
C GLN A 181 -9.87 -6.20 -2.99
N GLN A 182 -10.44 -5.25 -2.26
CA GLN A 182 -11.88 -5.25 -1.94
C GLN A 182 -12.73 -5.03 -3.20
N ALA A 183 -12.32 -4.15 -4.11
CA ALA A 183 -12.99 -3.95 -5.39
C ALA A 183 -12.91 -5.20 -6.27
N ALA A 184 -11.76 -5.88 -6.30
CA ALA A 184 -11.58 -7.15 -7.01
C ALA A 184 -12.43 -8.27 -6.40
N ALA A 185 -12.51 -8.36 -5.07
CA ALA A 185 -13.37 -9.32 -4.38
C ALA A 185 -14.86 -9.04 -4.61
N ALA A 186 -15.28 -7.77 -4.60
CA ALA A 186 -16.66 -7.37 -4.91
C ALA A 186 -17.02 -7.64 -6.38
N ALA A 187 -16.11 -7.39 -7.32
CA ALA A 187 -16.29 -7.74 -8.73
C ALA A 187 -16.38 -9.26 -8.94
N SER A 188 -15.58 -10.03 -8.18
CA SER A 188 -15.60 -11.49 -8.19
C SER A 188 -16.93 -12.05 -7.65
N GLN A 189 -17.45 -11.48 -6.55
CA GLN A 189 -18.75 -11.85 -5.99
C GLN A 189 -19.92 -11.43 -6.89
N ALA A 190 -19.84 -10.27 -7.54
CA ALA A 190 -20.83 -9.84 -8.53
C ALA A 190 -20.81 -10.73 -9.79
N ALA A 191 -19.64 -11.20 -10.22
CA ALA A 191 -19.50 -12.16 -11.31
C ALA A 191 -20.07 -13.55 -10.95
N LEU A 192 -19.88 -14.00 -9.70
CA LEU A 192 -20.45 -15.26 -9.21
C LEU A 192 -21.97 -15.18 -9.05
N ALA A 193 -22.50 -14.05 -8.57
CA ALA A 193 -23.94 -13.79 -8.46
C ALA A 193 -24.63 -13.72 -9.82
N ASN A 194 -23.95 -13.26 -10.88
CA ASN A 194 -24.49 -13.26 -12.24
C ASN A 194 -24.45 -14.64 -12.92
N LYS A 195 -23.58 -15.55 -12.49
CA LYS A 195 -23.51 -16.94 -13.02
C LYS A 195 -24.64 -17.84 -12.51
N ASN A 196 -25.31 -17.48 -11.42
CA ASN A 196 -26.33 -18.30 -10.76
C ASN A 196 -27.78 -17.87 -11.01
N LYS A 197 -28.04 -17.01 -12.00
CA LYS A 197 -29.42 -16.72 -12.42
C LYS A 197 -29.94 -17.89 -13.24
N GLU A 198 -30.58 -18.85 -12.56
CA GLU A 198 -31.38 -19.89 -13.21
C GLU A 198 -32.37 -19.21 -14.18
N HIS A 199 -32.25 -19.53 -15.47
CA HIS A 199 -33.19 -19.04 -16.46
C HIS A 199 -34.44 -19.91 -16.45
N VAL A 200 -35.62 -19.27 -16.41
CA VAL A 200 -36.93 -19.93 -16.44
C VAL A 200 -37.77 -19.41 -17.60
N CYS A 201 -38.62 -20.27 -18.14
CA CYS A 201 -39.55 -19.89 -19.20
C CYS A 201 -40.60 -18.88 -18.69
N GLY A 202 -40.73 -17.73 -19.33
CA GLY A 202 -41.68 -16.67 -18.94
C GLY A 202 -43.16 -17.05 -19.03
N ASN A 203 -43.50 -18.13 -19.76
CA ASN A 203 -44.89 -18.61 -19.88
C ASN A 203 -45.19 -19.79 -18.94
N CYS A 204 -44.35 -20.82 -18.96
CA CYS A 204 -44.64 -22.10 -18.29
C CYS A 204 -43.74 -22.41 -17.08
N GLY A 205 -42.79 -21.53 -16.75
CA GLY A 205 -41.93 -21.67 -15.58
C GLY A 205 -40.87 -22.77 -15.64
N LYS A 206 -40.74 -23.52 -16.75
CA LYS A 206 -39.71 -24.55 -16.92
C LYS A 206 -38.31 -23.95 -16.80
N LYS A 207 -37.46 -24.55 -15.96
CA LYS A 207 -36.05 -24.20 -15.80
C LYS A 207 -35.23 -24.73 -16.98
N GLU A 208 -34.15 -24.03 -17.32
CA GLU A 208 -33.16 -24.54 -18.27
C GLU A 208 -32.41 -25.74 -17.64
N THR A 209 -32.44 -26.89 -18.31
CA THR A 209 -31.68 -28.08 -17.88
C THR A 209 -30.49 -28.29 -18.82
N PRO A 210 -29.25 -28.40 -18.30
CA PRO A 210 -28.10 -28.73 -19.13
C PRO A 210 -28.20 -30.17 -19.64
N ALA A 211 -27.75 -30.41 -20.86
CA ALA A 211 -27.69 -31.74 -21.45
C ALA A 211 -26.61 -32.56 -20.72
N GLY A 212 -27.01 -33.37 -19.73
CA GLY A 212 -26.09 -34.16 -18.93
C GLY A 212 -26.71 -34.88 -17.73
N GLU A 213 -27.89 -34.46 -17.26
CA GLU A 213 -28.58 -35.13 -16.15
C GLU A 213 -29.88 -35.79 -16.61
N ALA A 214 -30.14 -36.99 -16.08
CA ALA A 214 -31.15 -37.96 -16.51
C ALA A 214 -32.61 -37.45 -16.42
N SER A 215 -33.00 -36.57 -17.34
CA SER A 215 -34.38 -36.15 -17.58
C SER A 215 -34.74 -36.40 -19.04
N GLU A 216 -35.86 -37.08 -19.28
CA GLU A 216 -36.30 -37.58 -20.59
C GLU A 216 -36.57 -36.48 -21.64
N ASN A 217 -36.37 -35.19 -21.34
CA ASN A 217 -36.43 -34.09 -22.33
C ASN A 217 -35.57 -32.87 -21.90
N PRO A 218 -34.36 -32.67 -22.43
CA PRO A 218 -33.55 -31.49 -22.13
C PRO A 218 -34.22 -30.21 -22.66
N VAL A 219 -34.40 -29.21 -21.80
CA VAL A 219 -35.08 -27.95 -22.14
C VAL A 219 -34.05 -26.84 -22.28
N LYS A 220 -33.73 -26.48 -23.54
CA LYS A 220 -32.91 -25.30 -23.85
C LYS A 220 -33.79 -24.06 -23.99
N LEU A 221 -33.53 -23.02 -23.20
CA LEU A 221 -34.31 -21.79 -23.26
C LEU A 221 -33.75 -20.84 -24.33
N LYS A 222 -34.65 -20.18 -25.06
CA LYS A 222 -34.33 -19.16 -26.07
C LYS A 222 -34.75 -17.78 -25.57
N ARG A 223 -33.91 -16.78 -25.78
CA ARG A 223 -34.21 -15.39 -25.44
C ARG A 223 -35.19 -14.77 -26.44
N CYS A 224 -36.03 -13.85 -25.97
CA CYS A 224 -36.88 -13.03 -26.83
C CYS A 224 -36.02 -12.27 -27.85
N GLY A 225 -36.31 -12.41 -29.14
CA GLY A 225 -35.51 -11.77 -30.21
C GLY A 225 -35.59 -10.24 -30.26
N ALA A 226 -36.57 -9.63 -29.57
CA ALA A 226 -36.73 -8.17 -29.54
C ALA A 226 -35.97 -7.53 -28.37
N CYS A 227 -36.19 -7.99 -27.14
CA CYS A 227 -35.59 -7.39 -25.94
C CYS A 227 -34.41 -8.17 -25.38
N GLY A 228 -34.31 -9.48 -25.65
CA GLY A 228 -33.28 -10.34 -25.06
C GLY A 228 -33.36 -10.55 -23.54
N GLU A 229 -34.38 -10.00 -22.86
CA GLU A 229 -34.51 -10.00 -21.39
C GLU A 229 -35.27 -11.22 -20.84
N VAL A 230 -36.19 -11.81 -21.62
CA VAL A 230 -37.03 -12.95 -21.19
C VAL A 230 -36.70 -14.19 -22.00
N TYR A 231 -36.85 -15.36 -21.38
CA TYR A 231 -36.49 -16.68 -21.89
C TYR A 231 -37.73 -17.56 -22.11
N TYR A 232 -37.72 -18.39 -23.15
CA TYR A 232 -38.83 -19.29 -23.50
C TYR A 232 -38.32 -20.67 -23.94
N CYS A 233 -38.99 -21.74 -23.50
CA CYS A 233 -38.64 -23.11 -23.90
C CYS A 233 -39.06 -23.44 -25.34
N SER A 234 -39.99 -22.68 -25.93
CA SER A 234 -40.45 -22.86 -27.30
C SER A 234 -41.06 -21.57 -27.87
N ALA A 235 -41.14 -21.49 -29.20
CA ALA A 235 -41.82 -20.39 -29.89
C ALA A 235 -43.33 -20.33 -29.53
N GLU A 236 -43.93 -21.47 -29.17
CA GLU A 236 -45.31 -21.53 -28.73
C GLU A 236 -45.50 -20.84 -27.38
N CYS A 237 -44.60 -21.08 -26.41
CA CYS A 237 -44.61 -20.38 -25.13
C CYS A 237 -44.41 -18.86 -25.32
N GLN A 238 -43.57 -18.44 -26.25
CA GLN A 238 -43.40 -17.03 -26.57
C GLN A 238 -44.69 -16.40 -27.14
N LYS A 239 -45.39 -17.08 -28.05
CA LYS A 239 -46.65 -16.59 -28.64
C LYS A 239 -47.77 -16.46 -27.62
N GLN A 240 -47.87 -17.40 -26.69
CA GLN A 240 -48.88 -17.38 -25.63
C GLN A 240 -48.62 -16.23 -24.65
N ASP A 241 -47.38 -16.07 -24.20
CA ASP A 241 -47.00 -14.97 -23.31
C ASP A 241 -46.97 -13.60 -24.02
N TRP A 242 -46.87 -13.55 -25.35
CA TRP A 242 -46.78 -12.30 -26.11
C TRP A 242 -47.88 -11.29 -25.79
N ARG A 243 -49.10 -11.76 -25.47
CA ARG A 243 -50.22 -10.90 -25.06
C ARG A 243 -49.88 -10.04 -23.83
N HIS A 244 -49.10 -10.59 -22.90
CA HIS A 244 -48.65 -9.94 -21.68
C HIS A 244 -47.29 -9.26 -21.90
N HIS A 245 -46.31 -9.99 -22.43
CA HIS A 245 -44.93 -9.52 -22.61
C HIS A 245 -44.80 -8.30 -23.52
N LYS A 246 -45.64 -8.17 -24.56
CA LYS A 246 -45.57 -7.02 -25.51
C LYS A 246 -45.67 -5.65 -24.83
N ARG A 247 -46.29 -5.56 -23.65
CA ARG A 247 -46.44 -4.32 -22.88
C ARG A 247 -45.14 -3.88 -22.20
N VAL A 248 -44.23 -4.83 -21.95
CA VAL A 248 -42.97 -4.60 -21.23
C VAL A 248 -41.74 -4.89 -22.10
N CYS A 249 -41.93 -5.39 -23.33
CA CYS A 249 -40.87 -5.70 -24.27
C CYS A 249 -40.22 -4.40 -24.81
N LYS A 250 -39.05 -4.05 -24.28
CA LYS A 250 -38.23 -2.94 -24.77
C LYS A 250 -37.21 -3.48 -25.78
N LYS A 251 -37.30 -3.04 -27.05
CA LYS A 251 -36.31 -3.43 -28.08
C LYS A 251 -34.92 -2.98 -27.63
N LYS A 252 -33.93 -3.87 -27.80
CA LYS A 252 -32.51 -3.52 -27.61
C LYS A 252 -32.02 -2.56 -28.68
#